data_AF-X1HFY2-F1
#
_entry.id   AF-X1HFY2-F1
#
_cell.length_a   1.000
_cell.length_b   1.000
_cell.length_c   1.000
_cell.angle_alpha   90.00
_cell.angle_beta   90.00
_cell.angle_gamma   90.00
#
_symmetry.space_group_name_H-M   'P 1'
#
loop_
_entity.id
_entity.type
_entity.pdbx_description
1 polymer ?
#
loop_
_entity_poly.entity_id
_entity_poly.type
_entity_poly.pdbx_seq_one_letter_code
_entity_poly.pdbx_strand_id
1 'polypeptide(L)'
;VGVDHSFWTKGQPGQLVTSEGDDPNHFYPNYFGKGFRWQLPNLVTSELAYRLAKCQFEQAGREILDATVGGKLQVFPKVDYAEIVRNP
;
A
#
# COMPACT_ATOMS: atom_id res chain seq x y z
N VAL A 1 5.48 -7.13 -0.47
CA VAL A 1 5.20 -7.29 0.98
C VAL A 1 5.03 -5.92 1.60
N GLY A 2 4.10 -5.76 2.53
CA GLY A 2 3.93 -4.53 3.31
C GLY A 2 3.06 -3.46 2.67
N VAL A 3 2.33 -3.79 1.59
CA VAL A 3 1.40 -2.87 0.92
C VAL A 3 -0.01 -3.41 1.10
N ASP A 4 -0.71 -2.90 2.12
CA ASP A 4 -2.05 -3.37 2.47
C ASP A 4 -3.16 -2.78 1.57
N HIS A 5 -2.96 -1.60 1.00
CA HIS A 5 -3.94 -0.86 0.21
C HIS A 5 -5.29 -0.71 0.92
N SER A 6 -5.27 -0.48 2.25
CA SER A 6 -6.46 -0.49 3.10
C SER A 6 -6.50 0.67 4.10
N PHE A 7 -7.14 1.77 3.72
CA PHE A 7 -7.23 2.97 4.56
C PHE A 7 -8.66 3.20 5.08
N TRP A 8 -8.79 3.49 6.38
CA TRP A 8 -10.02 3.94 7.02
C TRP A 8 -10.35 5.39 6.64
N THR A 9 -9.36 6.27 6.73
CA THR A 9 -9.53 7.70 6.41
C THR A 9 -9.79 7.88 4.92
N LYS A 10 -10.81 8.67 4.59
CA LYS A 10 -11.20 9.01 3.21
C LYS A 10 -11.03 10.51 2.97
N GLY A 11 -10.74 10.87 1.74
CA GLY A 11 -10.63 12.26 1.31
C GLY A 11 -10.13 12.37 -0.12
N GLN A 12 -9.89 13.60 -0.57
CA GLN A 12 -9.38 13.82 -1.91
C GLN A 12 -7.91 13.38 -1.99
N PRO A 13 -7.47 12.82 -3.12
CA PRO A 13 -6.07 12.49 -3.34
C PRO A 13 -5.14 13.69 -3.08
N GLY A 14 -4.13 13.52 -2.24
CA GLY A 14 -3.17 14.58 -1.91
C GLY A 14 -3.71 15.68 -0.99
N GLN A 15 -4.94 15.55 -0.48
CA GLN A 15 -5.52 16.50 0.46
C GLN A 15 -4.66 16.60 1.72
N LEU A 16 -4.26 17.83 2.08
CA LEU A 16 -3.60 18.11 3.35
C LEU A 16 -4.61 17.96 4.49
N VAL A 17 -4.31 17.10 5.45
CA VAL A 17 -5.10 16.86 6.66
C VAL A 17 -4.25 17.04 7.90
N THR A 18 -4.88 17.37 9.02
CA THR A 18 -4.24 17.44 10.34
C THR A 18 -4.66 16.23 11.16
N SER A 19 -3.72 15.58 11.83
CA SER A 19 -4.00 14.49 12.77
C SER A 19 -4.68 15.05 14.03
N GLU A 20 -5.83 14.48 14.38
CA GLU A 20 -6.64 14.91 15.53
C GLU A 20 -6.37 14.11 16.81
N GLY A 21 -5.52 13.08 16.74
CA GLY A 21 -5.24 12.15 17.84
C GLY A 21 -4.96 10.75 17.31
N ASP A 22 -5.82 9.79 17.69
CA ASP A 22 -5.69 8.39 17.28
C ASP A 22 -5.77 8.24 15.75
N ASP A 23 -4.80 7.51 15.20
CA ASP A 23 -4.70 7.17 13.79
C ASP A 23 -5.06 5.70 13.57
N PRO A 24 -6.28 5.41 13.06
CA PRO A 24 -6.73 4.05 12.81
C PRO A 24 -6.06 3.38 11.59
N ASN A 25 -5.28 4.12 10.80
CA ASN A 25 -4.61 3.58 9.61
C ASN A 25 -3.21 3.03 9.91
N HIS A 26 -2.68 3.26 11.10
CA HIS A 26 -1.35 2.81 11.50
C HIS A 26 -1.44 1.88 12.70
N PHE A 27 -0.44 0.99 12.85
CA PHE A 27 -0.37 0.03 13.95
C PHE A 27 -0.34 0.73 15.33
N TYR A 28 0.35 1.86 15.42
CA TYR A 28 0.44 2.65 16.64
C TYR A 28 -0.54 3.84 16.55
N PRO A 29 -1.52 3.98 17.47
CA PRO A 29 -2.52 5.03 17.40
C PRO A 29 -1.93 6.46 17.36
N ASN A 30 -0.79 6.67 18.01
CA ASN A 30 -0.12 7.97 18.03
C ASN A 30 1.00 8.11 17.00
N TYR A 31 0.97 7.34 15.89
CA TYR A 31 2.03 7.34 14.88
C TYR A 31 2.36 8.76 14.37
N PHE A 32 1.35 9.56 14.03
CA PHE A 32 1.54 10.96 13.66
C PHE A 32 1.54 11.93 14.84
N GLY A 33 0.79 11.63 15.90
CA GLY A 33 0.52 12.55 17.00
C GLY A 33 -0.40 13.71 16.61
N LYS A 34 -1.04 14.33 17.60
CA LYS A 34 -1.99 15.43 17.39
C LYS A 34 -1.30 16.66 16.78
N GLY A 35 -1.92 17.27 15.77
CA GLY A 35 -1.43 18.49 15.11
C GLY A 35 -0.48 18.25 13.94
N PHE A 36 -0.05 17.01 13.69
CA PHE A 36 0.77 16.68 12.53
C PHE A 36 -0.01 16.86 11.23
N ARG A 37 0.59 17.50 10.22
CA ARG A 37 -0.06 17.73 8.92
C ARG A 37 0.56 16.83 7.86
N TRP A 38 -0.28 16.14 7.12
CA TRP A 38 0.15 15.18 6.09
C TRP A 38 -0.84 15.11 4.94
N GLN A 39 -0.40 14.57 3.80
CA GLN A 39 -1.24 14.44 2.60
C GLN A 39 -1.83 13.03 2.53
N LEU A 40 -3.15 12.96 2.32
CA LEU A 40 -3.81 11.68 2.08
C LEU A 40 -3.26 10.99 0.82
N PRO A 41 -3.16 9.65 0.82
CA PRO A 41 -2.60 8.91 -0.30
C PRO A 41 -3.47 9.05 -1.55
N ASN A 42 -2.82 9.13 -2.71
CA ASN A 42 -3.49 9.08 -4.00
C ASN A 42 -3.53 7.64 -4.53
N LEU A 43 -4.54 6.88 -4.09
CA LEU A 43 -4.66 5.46 -4.43
C LEU A 43 -4.84 5.22 -5.94
N VAL A 44 -5.49 6.14 -6.65
CA VAL A 44 -5.67 6.05 -8.11
C VAL A 44 -4.32 6.14 -8.81
N THR A 45 -3.50 7.11 -8.46
CA THR A 45 -2.15 7.25 -9.03
C THR A 45 -1.23 6.11 -8.60
N SER A 46 -1.35 5.63 -7.35
CA SER A 46 -0.63 4.43 -6.90
C SER A 46 -0.97 3.21 -7.77
N GLU A 47 -2.26 2.93 -8.02
CA GLU A 47 -2.67 1.82 -8.87
C GLU A 47 -2.21 1.96 -10.32
N LEU A 48 -2.24 3.17 -10.88
CA LEU A 48 -1.67 3.44 -12.20
C LEU A 48 -0.18 3.06 -12.23
N ALA A 49 0.61 3.53 -11.24
CA ALA A 49 2.02 3.22 -11.14
C ALA A 49 2.28 1.70 -10.99
N TYR A 50 1.47 1.01 -10.18
CA TYR A 50 1.57 -0.46 -10.02
C TYR A 50 1.29 -1.20 -11.33
N ARG A 51 0.28 -0.77 -12.11
CA ARG A 51 -0.04 -1.37 -13.40
C ARG A 51 1.04 -1.11 -14.44
N LEU A 52 1.64 0.07 -14.45
CA LEU A 52 2.79 0.38 -15.30
C LEU A 52 3.99 -0.51 -14.95
N ALA A 53 4.29 -0.67 -13.66
CA ALA A 53 5.35 -1.58 -13.21
C ALA A 53 5.07 -3.04 -13.62
N LYS A 54 3.83 -3.52 -13.42
CA LYS A 54 3.39 -4.85 -13.85
C LYS A 54 3.67 -5.06 -15.35
N CYS A 55 3.18 -4.14 -16.18
CA CYS A 55 3.35 -4.19 -17.64
C CYS A 55 4.83 -4.25 -18.03
N GLN A 56 5.67 -3.40 -17.44
CA GLN A 56 7.09 -3.33 -17.78
C GLN A 56 7.86 -4.59 -17.38
N PHE A 57 7.53 -5.20 -16.23
CA PHE A 57 8.14 -6.45 -15.80
C PHE A 57 7.71 -7.61 -16.68
N GLU A 58 6.42 -7.71 -17.02
CA GLU A 58 5.91 -8.75 -17.91
C GLU A 58 6.55 -8.70 -19.30
N GLN A 59 6.73 -7.49 -19.85
CA GLN A 59 7.45 -7.29 -21.13
C GLN A 59 8.92 -7.74 -21.07
N ALA A 60 9.54 -7.67 -19.89
CA ALA A 60 10.90 -8.14 -19.66
C ALA A 60 10.97 -9.63 -19.28
N GLY A 61 9.85 -10.38 -19.36
CA GLY A 61 9.78 -11.79 -18.97
C GLY A 61 9.90 -12.02 -17.46
N ARG A 62 9.50 -11.04 -16.64
CA ARG A 62 9.55 -11.06 -15.18
C ARG A 62 8.15 -10.88 -14.60
N GLU A 63 7.95 -11.34 -13.37
CA GLU A 63 6.69 -11.18 -12.64
C GLU A 63 6.92 -10.42 -11.32
N ILE A 64 5.93 -9.62 -10.92
CA ILE A 64 5.86 -9.00 -9.60
C ILE A 64 4.75 -9.72 -8.82
N LEU A 65 5.10 -10.30 -7.67
CA LEU A 65 4.19 -10.99 -6.78
C LEU A 65 3.94 -10.16 -5.51
N ASP A 66 2.71 -10.22 -4.99
CA ASP A 66 2.34 -9.62 -3.72
C ASP A 66 2.19 -10.68 -2.63
N ALA A 67 3.22 -10.77 -1.78
CA ALA A 67 3.24 -11.63 -0.60
C ALA A 67 2.77 -10.92 0.70
N THR A 68 1.98 -9.85 0.59
CA THR A 68 1.43 -9.15 1.76
C THR A 68 0.26 -9.95 2.36
N VAL A 69 0.47 -10.52 3.56
CA VAL A 69 -0.57 -11.24 4.31
C VAL A 69 -1.76 -10.33 4.57
N GLY A 70 -2.94 -10.73 4.11
CA GLY A 70 -4.19 -9.97 4.31
C GLY A 70 -4.26 -8.62 3.55
N GLY A 71 -3.28 -8.31 2.71
CA GLY A 71 -3.27 -7.07 1.93
C GLY A 71 -4.39 -7.04 0.89
N LYS A 72 -5.05 -5.90 0.72
CA LYS A 72 -6.17 -5.66 -0.19
C LYS A 72 -5.76 -5.21 -1.58
N LEU A 73 -4.48 -4.95 -1.85
CA LEU A 73 -4.00 -4.65 -3.20
C LEU A 73 -4.31 -5.82 -4.15
N GLN A 74 -4.90 -5.56 -5.31
CA GLN A 74 -5.29 -6.60 -6.29
C GLN A 74 -4.53 -6.49 -7.64
N VAL A 75 -3.55 -5.59 -7.75
CA VAL A 75 -2.84 -5.36 -9.01
C VAL A 75 -1.89 -6.50 -9.36
N PHE A 76 -1.25 -7.10 -8.36
CA PHE A 76 -0.28 -8.18 -8.52
C PHE A 76 -0.86 -9.52 -8.03
N PRO A 77 -0.48 -10.66 -8.64
CA PRO A 77 -0.86 -11.97 -8.13
C PRO A 77 -0.42 -12.17 -6.67
N LYS A 78 -1.27 -12.81 -5.87
CA LYS A 78 -0.97 -13.12 -4.47
C LYS A 78 -0.14 -14.38 -4.36
N VAL A 79 0.79 -14.40 -3.42
CA VAL A 79 1.57 -15.58 -3.06
C VAL A 79 1.75 -15.66 -1.54
N ASP A 80 1.88 -16.86 -0.98
CA ASP A 80 2.27 -17.01 0.41
C ASP A 80 3.75 -16.62 0.57
N TYR A 81 4.03 -15.73 1.52
CA TYR A 81 5.39 -15.32 1.84
C TYR A 81 6.30 -16.51 2.22
N ALA A 82 5.78 -17.47 2.97
CA ALA A 82 6.53 -18.63 3.43
C ALA A 82 6.94 -19.56 2.27
N GLU A 83 6.15 -19.63 1.20
CA GLU A 83 6.45 -20.44 0.02
C GLU A 83 7.67 -19.90 -0.74
N ILE A 84 7.80 -18.57 -0.82
CA ILE A 84 8.86 -17.92 -1.62
C ILE A 84 10.18 -17.70 -0.88
N VAL A 85 10.20 -17.72 0.46
CA VAL A 85 11.44 -17.51 1.24
C VAL A 85 12.10 -18.78 1.75
N ARG A 86 11.37 -19.91 1.77
CA ARG A 86 11.91 -21.20 2.24
C ARG A 86 12.68 -21.98 1.17
N ASN A 87 12.62 -21.54 -0.09
CA ASN A 87 13.28 -22.19 -1.21
C ASN A 87 14.03 -21.11 -2.04
N PRO A 88 15.16 -20.57 -1.52
CA PRO A 88 15.95 -19.55 -2.21
C PRO A 88 16.64 -20.09 -3.48
#